data_AF-V4I0C0-F1
#
_entry.id   AF-V4I0C0-F1
#
_cell.length_a   1.000
_cell.length_b   1.000
_cell.length_c   1.000
_cell.angle_alpha   90.00
_cell.angle_beta   90.00
_cell.angle_gamma   90.00
#
_symmetry.space_group_name_H-M   'P 1'
#
loop_
_entity.id
_entity.type
_entity.pdbx_description
1 polymer ?
#
loop_
_entity_poly.entity_id
_entity_poly.type
_entity_poly.pdbx_seq_one_letter_code
_entity_poly.pdbx_strand_id
1 'polypeptide(L)'
;MYGGLSKKQLKDYLSGRTKRIYFKGVMSFYPLVNDTKQLTELDGWLLSVIYRAVQLREQLLRVSWKYNRSHSFPFNQSREQLLKKCAKTKVKGKYLLEIPSFLLIHQALKKGLLESGIEKVMNSDSLNYDY
;
A
#
# COMPACT_ATOMS: atom_id res chain seq x y z
N MET A 1 -2.07 -3.79 5.00
CA MET A 1 -2.50 -2.37 4.91
C MET A 1 -3.97 -2.24 4.53
N TYR A 2 -4.41 -2.74 3.38
CA TYR A 2 -5.77 -2.49 2.87
C TYR A 2 -6.88 -3.47 3.32
N GLY A 3 -6.63 -4.33 4.31
CA GLY A 3 -7.66 -5.27 4.80
C GLY A 3 -8.14 -6.28 3.76
N GLY A 4 -7.22 -6.81 2.95
CA GLY A 4 -7.55 -7.77 1.87
C GLY A 4 -7.95 -7.12 0.54
N LEU A 5 -8.10 -5.79 0.49
CA LEU A 5 -8.37 -5.09 -0.76
C LEU A 5 -7.10 -4.95 -1.61
N SER A 6 -7.23 -5.15 -2.92
CA SER A 6 -6.19 -4.84 -3.90
C SER A 6 -6.18 -3.36 -4.27
N LYS A 7 -5.02 -2.86 -4.72
CA LYS A 7 -4.89 -1.49 -5.26
C LYS A 7 -5.85 -1.24 -6.42
N LYS A 8 -6.07 -2.27 -7.25
CA LYS A 8 -7.05 -2.24 -8.35
C LYS A 8 -8.46 -1.98 -7.81
N GLN A 9 -8.91 -2.73 -6.81
CA GLN A 9 -10.23 -2.53 -6.19
C GLN A 9 -10.38 -1.11 -5.62
N LEU A 10 -9.34 -0.58 -4.97
CA LEU A 10 -9.36 0.81 -4.47
C LEU A 10 -9.48 1.83 -5.61
N LYS A 11 -8.74 1.65 -6.71
CA LYS A 11 -8.84 2.52 -7.90
C LYS A 11 -10.19 2.40 -8.60
N ASP A 12 -10.74 1.20 -8.72
CA ASP A 12 -12.06 0.95 -9.31
C ASP A 12 -13.16 1.58 -8.44
N TYR A 13 -13.01 1.54 -7.11
CA TYR A 13 -13.90 2.25 -6.19
C TYR A 13 -13.79 3.77 -6.34
N LEU A 14 -12.57 4.34 -6.34
CA LEU A 14 -12.33 5.77 -6.51
C LEU A 14 -12.90 6.31 -7.82
N SER A 15 -12.69 5.59 -8.93
CA SER A 15 -13.23 5.92 -10.25
C SER A 15 -14.74 5.69 -10.40
N GLY A 16 -15.42 5.11 -9.41
CA GLY A 16 -16.85 4.84 -9.44
C GLY A 16 -17.26 3.59 -10.22
N ARG A 17 -16.30 2.81 -10.76
CA ARG A 17 -16.56 1.52 -11.41
C ARG A 17 -17.12 0.49 -10.42
N THR A 18 -16.74 0.59 -9.15
CA THR A 18 -17.30 -0.19 -8.06
C THR A 18 -18.00 0.74 -7.08
N LYS A 19 -19.26 0.46 -6.74
CA LYS A 19 -20.09 1.32 -5.86
C LYS A 19 -19.96 1.00 -4.37
N ARG A 20 -19.47 -0.18 -4.00
CA ARG A 20 -19.40 -0.64 -2.61
C ARG A 20 -18.06 -1.31 -2.33
N ILE A 21 -17.44 -0.95 -1.21
CA ILE A 21 -16.22 -1.58 -0.73
C ILE A 21 -16.30 -1.68 0.80
N TYR A 22 -15.83 -2.80 1.35
CA TYR A 22 -15.77 -3.00 2.79
C TYR A 22 -14.34 -2.77 3.25
N PHE A 23 -14.13 -1.73 4.06
CA PHE A 23 -12.82 -1.43 4.62
C PHE A 23 -12.63 -2.30 5.88
N LYS A 24 -11.73 -3.29 5.79
CA LYS A 24 -11.39 -4.20 6.92
C LYS A 24 -9.94 -4.06 7.40
N GLY A 25 -9.25 -3.02 6.94
CA GLY A 25 -7.81 -2.82 7.19
C GLY A 25 -7.56 -1.84 8.32
N VAL A 26 -6.29 -1.65 8.72
CA VAL A 26 -5.89 -0.68 9.76
C VAL A 26 -6.53 0.70 9.57
N MET A 27 -6.77 1.11 8.33
CA MET A 27 -7.35 2.42 8.03
C MET A 27 -8.86 2.52 8.27
N SER A 28 -9.61 1.42 8.40
CA SER A 28 -11.02 1.48 8.85
C SER A 28 -11.14 1.85 10.33
N PHE A 29 -10.07 1.68 11.11
CA PHE A 29 -10.01 2.11 12.51
C PHE A 29 -9.70 3.60 12.66
N TYR A 30 -9.15 4.24 11.61
CA TYR A 30 -8.75 5.64 11.62
C TYR A 30 -9.35 6.44 10.44
N PRO A 31 -10.68 6.42 10.25
CA PRO A 31 -11.32 7.05 9.10
C PRO A 31 -11.18 8.59 9.08
N LEU A 32 -10.95 9.20 10.24
CA LEU A 32 -10.89 10.67 10.40
C LEU A 32 -9.48 11.26 10.19
N VAL A 33 -8.47 10.43 9.95
CA VAL A 33 -7.12 10.93 9.65
C VAL A 33 -7.18 11.75 8.36
N ASN A 34 -6.89 13.04 8.44
CA ASN A 34 -7.04 14.00 7.35
C ASN A 34 -5.73 14.69 6.94
N ASP A 35 -4.63 14.40 7.63
CA ASP A 35 -3.31 14.97 7.28
C ASP A 35 -2.73 14.27 6.04
N THR A 36 -3.12 14.77 4.87
CA THR A 36 -2.65 14.29 3.57
C THR A 36 -1.13 14.46 3.39
N LYS A 37 -0.51 15.45 4.05
CA LYS A 37 0.93 15.69 3.97
C LYS A 37 1.65 14.57 4.71
N GLN A 38 1.26 14.29 5.95
CA GLN A 38 1.81 13.19 6.73
C GLN A 38 1.63 11.84 6.03
N LEU A 39 0.46 11.58 5.45
CA LEU A 39 0.22 10.33 4.70
C LEU A 39 1.14 10.20 3.47
N THR A 40 1.45 11.31 2.80
CA THR A 40 2.39 11.32 1.67
C THR A 40 3.83 11.07 2.13
N GLU A 41 4.21 11.64 3.27
CA GLU A 41 5.51 11.38 3.90
C GLU A 41 5.65 9.91 4.33
N LEU A 42 4.58 9.30 4.85
CA LEU A 42 4.52 7.87 5.18
C LEU A 42 4.68 6.98 3.95
N ASP A 43 4.10 7.36 2.80
CA ASP A 43 4.33 6.67 1.53
C ASP A 43 5.82 6.73 1.12
N GLY A 44 6.45 7.89 1.29
CA GLY A 44 7.89 8.08 1.04
C GLY A 44 8.78 7.28 2.00
N TRP A 45 8.42 7.25 3.28
CA TRP A 45 9.08 6.45 4.31
C TRP A 45 9.00 4.95 3.96
N LEU A 46 7.82 4.45 3.62
CA LEU A 46 7.61 3.05 3.26
C LEU A 46 8.45 2.64 2.05
N LEU A 47 8.46 3.44 0.98
CA LEU A 47 9.31 3.20 -0.18
C LEU A 47 10.79 3.16 0.21
N SER A 48 11.21 4.05 1.09
CA SER A 48 12.60 4.12 1.56
C SER A 48 12.99 2.90 2.40
N VAL A 49 12.10 2.40 3.25
CA VAL A 49 12.30 1.16 4.02
C VAL A 49 12.42 -0.05 3.08
N ILE A 50 11.50 -0.20 2.13
CA ILE A 50 11.54 -1.30 1.15
C ILE A 50 12.84 -1.25 0.34
N TYR A 51 13.23 -0.07 -0.14
CA TYR A 51 14.46 0.10 -0.89
C TYR A 51 15.69 -0.33 -0.09
N ARG A 52 15.82 0.15 1.16
CA ARG A 52 16.93 -0.24 2.05
C ARG A 52 16.94 -1.75 2.33
N ALA A 53 15.78 -2.36 2.54
CA ALA A 53 15.68 -3.80 2.74
C ALA A 53 16.13 -4.60 1.51
N VAL A 54 15.79 -4.13 0.30
CA VAL A 54 16.25 -4.73 -0.96
C VAL A 54 17.76 -4.61 -1.11
N GLN A 55 18.34 -3.43 -0.81
CA GLN A 55 19.79 -3.22 -0.87
C GLN A 55 20.54 -4.08 0.16
N LEU A 56 20.04 -4.16 1.39
CA LEU A 56 20.60 -5.05 2.41
C LEU A 56 20.56 -6.52 1.97
N ARG A 57 19.46 -6.95 1.35
CA ARG A 57 19.34 -8.30 0.82
C ARG A 57 20.33 -8.57 -0.33
N GLU A 58 20.56 -7.60 -1.22
CA GLU A 58 21.60 -7.70 -2.25
C GLU A 58 22.96 -7.96 -1.61
N GLN A 59 23.31 -7.11 -0.63
CA GLN A 59 24.60 -7.18 0.04
C GLN A 59 24.80 -8.53 0.72
N LEU A 60 23.78 -9.03 1.42
CA LEU A 60 23.84 -10.34 2.07
C LEU A 60 24.04 -11.46 1.05
N LEU A 61 23.25 -11.48 -0.04
CA LEU A 61 23.37 -12.51 -1.08
C LEU A 61 24.77 -12.51 -1.73
N ARG A 62 25.31 -11.33 -2.02
CA ARG A 62 26.61 -11.19 -2.66
C ARG A 62 27.77 -11.53 -1.72
N VAL A 63 27.75 -11.02 -0.49
CA VAL A 63 28.89 -11.14 0.44
C VAL A 63 28.83 -12.45 1.22
N SER A 64 27.69 -12.77 1.82
CA SER A 64 27.59 -13.90 2.75
C SER A 64 27.30 -15.22 2.03
N TRP A 65 26.55 -15.18 0.91
CA TRP A 65 26.11 -16.38 0.19
C TRP A 65 26.86 -16.61 -1.13
N LYS A 66 27.80 -15.70 -1.49
CA LYS A 66 28.54 -15.70 -2.76
C LYS A 66 27.64 -15.82 -4.01
N TYR A 67 26.39 -15.40 -3.90
CA TYR A 67 25.40 -15.48 -4.96
C TYR A 67 25.08 -14.10 -5.51
N ASN A 68 25.80 -13.70 -6.56
CA ASN A 68 25.68 -12.37 -7.12
C ASN A 68 24.40 -12.21 -7.95
N ARG A 69 23.48 -11.37 -7.45
CA ARG A 69 22.22 -11.02 -8.12
C ARG A 69 22.09 -9.53 -8.39
N SER A 70 23.16 -8.76 -8.25
CA SER A 70 23.17 -7.29 -8.40
C SER A 70 22.65 -6.83 -9.77
N HIS A 71 22.81 -7.64 -10.81
CA HIS A 71 22.37 -7.37 -12.19
C HIS A 71 20.86 -7.61 -12.40
N SER A 72 20.18 -8.28 -11.48
CA SER A 72 18.79 -8.73 -11.63
C SER A 72 17.80 -7.87 -10.82
N PHE A 73 16.56 -7.79 -11.28
CA PHE A 73 15.49 -7.17 -10.50
C PHE A 73 15.24 -8.00 -9.22
N PRO A 74 15.02 -7.37 -8.04
CA PRO A 74 14.87 -5.92 -7.79
C PRO A 74 16.18 -5.16 -7.47
N PHE A 75 17.32 -5.83 -7.46
CA PHE A 75 18.58 -5.29 -6.94
C PHE A 75 19.24 -4.24 -7.85
N ASN A 76 19.02 -4.34 -9.17
CA ASN A 76 19.59 -3.44 -10.17
C ASN A 76 18.79 -2.14 -10.42
N GLN A 77 17.93 -1.72 -9.49
CA GLN A 77 17.01 -0.59 -9.70
C GLN A 77 17.27 0.53 -8.70
N SER A 78 17.19 1.78 -9.15
CA SER A 78 17.11 2.94 -8.26
C SER A 78 15.78 2.95 -7.47
N ARG A 79 15.69 3.75 -6.41
CA ARG A 79 14.46 3.88 -5.60
C ARG A 79 13.23 4.23 -6.45
N GLU A 80 13.36 5.15 -7.40
CA GLU A 80 12.27 5.56 -8.28
C GLU A 80 11.93 4.50 -9.33
N GLN A 81 12.96 3.85 -9.89
CA GLN A 81 12.77 2.79 -10.87
C GLN A 81 12.11 1.57 -10.22
N LEU A 82 12.48 1.24 -8.99
CA LEU A 82 11.86 0.19 -8.19
C LEU A 82 10.35 0.44 -8.07
N LEU A 83 9.95 1.65 -7.68
CA LEU A 83 8.54 2.03 -7.58
C LEU A 83 7.82 1.87 -8.93
N LYS A 84 8.38 2.42 -10.01
CA LYS A 84 7.78 2.38 -11.36
C LYS A 84 7.64 0.95 -11.88
N LYS A 85 8.66 0.12 -11.67
CA LYS A 85 8.70 -1.27 -12.16
C LYS A 85 7.76 -2.16 -11.35
N CYS A 86 7.78 -2.06 -10.03
CA CYS A 86 6.81 -2.72 -9.14
C CYS A 86 5.35 -2.42 -9.52
N ALA A 87 5.05 -1.18 -9.92
CA ALA A 87 3.70 -0.78 -10.34
C ALA A 87 3.26 -1.35 -11.71
N LYS A 88 4.21 -1.70 -12.59
CA LYS A 88 3.91 -2.16 -13.96
C LYS A 88 4.06 -3.68 -14.12
N THR A 89 4.93 -4.30 -13.35
CA THR A 89 5.24 -5.73 -13.49
C THR A 89 4.06 -6.59 -13.05
N LYS A 90 3.61 -7.44 -13.97
CA LYS A 90 2.62 -8.48 -13.69
C LYS A 90 3.33 -9.80 -13.44
N VAL A 91 2.93 -10.48 -12.38
CA VAL A 91 3.34 -11.85 -12.07
C VAL A 91 2.10 -12.72 -12.24
N LYS A 92 2.13 -13.67 -13.18
CA LYS A 92 0.97 -14.52 -13.55
C LYS A 92 -0.30 -13.69 -13.83
N GLY A 93 -0.16 -12.60 -14.58
CA GLY A 93 -1.25 -11.68 -14.93
C GLY A 93 -1.73 -10.75 -13.80
N LYS A 94 -1.19 -10.87 -12.57
CA LYS A 94 -1.58 -10.07 -11.40
C LYS A 94 -0.46 -9.09 -11.00
N TYR A 95 -0.85 -7.92 -10.50
CA TYR A 95 0.07 -6.90 -10.00
C TYR A 95 0.52 -7.20 -8.56
N LEU A 96 1.32 -8.25 -8.38
CA LEU A 96 1.71 -8.76 -7.05
C LEU A 96 2.85 -7.97 -6.38
N LEU A 97 3.59 -7.18 -7.15
CA LEU A 97 4.76 -6.44 -6.68
C LEU A 97 4.44 -5.00 -6.28
N GLU A 98 3.17 -4.59 -6.33
CA GLU A 98 2.79 -3.21 -6.05
C GLU A 98 3.08 -2.82 -4.61
N ILE A 99 3.74 -1.67 -4.46
CA ILE A 99 3.96 -1.05 -3.16
C ILE A 99 2.63 -0.42 -2.71
N PRO A 100 2.16 -0.70 -1.48
CA PRO A 100 0.94 -0.10 -0.96
C PRO A 100 1.15 1.39 -0.63
N SER A 101 0.05 2.13 -0.49
CA SER A 101 0.01 3.58 -0.32
C SER A 101 -1.07 3.95 0.69
N PHE A 102 -0.66 4.65 1.74
CA PHE A 102 -1.50 5.25 2.77
C PHE A 102 -2.42 6.32 2.18
N LEU A 103 -1.91 7.15 1.27
CA LEU A 103 -2.71 8.20 0.62
C LEU A 103 -3.85 7.61 -0.20
N LEU A 104 -3.60 6.51 -0.94
CA LEU A 104 -4.63 5.87 -1.77
C LEU A 104 -5.80 5.36 -0.94
N ILE A 105 -5.52 4.71 0.18
CA ILE A 105 -6.59 4.18 1.04
C ILE A 105 -7.31 5.32 1.78
N HIS A 106 -6.60 6.38 2.18
CA HIS A 106 -7.23 7.58 2.73
C HIS A 106 -8.22 8.22 1.74
N GLN A 107 -7.85 8.35 0.46
CA GLN A 107 -8.77 8.86 -0.56
C GLN A 107 -10.01 7.98 -0.71
N ALA A 108 -9.84 6.66 -0.69
CA ALA A 108 -10.96 5.73 -0.76
C ALA A 108 -11.87 5.85 0.47
N LEU A 109 -11.30 5.98 1.66
CA LEU A 109 -12.06 6.18 2.89
C LEU A 109 -12.80 7.51 2.90
N LYS A 110 -12.15 8.61 2.50
CA LYS A 110 -12.79 9.93 2.38
C LYS A 110 -13.99 9.88 1.46
N LYS A 111 -13.88 9.19 0.32
CA LYS A 111 -15.01 8.95 -0.59
C LYS A 111 -16.12 8.13 0.10
N GLY A 112 -15.77 7.04 0.78
CA GLY A 112 -16.73 6.22 1.52
C GLY A 112 -17.48 6.99 2.61
N LEU A 113 -16.77 7.85 3.35
CA LEU A 113 -17.35 8.69 4.40
C LEU A 113 -18.37 9.67 3.83
N LEU A 114 -18.03 10.33 2.71
CA LEU A 114 -18.92 11.28 2.05
C LEU A 114 -20.16 10.60 1.44
N GLU A 115 -20.01 9.38 0.90
CA GLU A 115 -21.11 8.69 0.21
C GLU A 115 -22.02 7.88 1.15
N SER A 116 -21.48 7.31 2.23
CA SER A 116 -22.16 6.30 3.04
C SER A 116 -22.22 6.60 4.54
N GLY A 117 -21.60 7.69 5.00
CA GLY A 117 -21.52 8.03 6.41
C GLY A 117 -20.51 7.18 7.19
N ILE A 118 -20.24 7.58 8.44
CA ILE A 118 -19.17 7.01 9.26
C ILE A 118 -19.45 5.57 9.72
N GLU A 119 -20.72 5.23 9.98
CA GLU A 119 -21.15 3.92 10.48
C GLU A 119 -20.84 2.77 9.51
N LYS A 120 -20.84 3.05 8.21
CA LYS A 120 -20.59 2.04 7.17
C LYS A 120 -19.11 1.87 6.82
N VAL A 121 -18.29 2.85 7.21
CA VAL A 121 -16.85 2.89 6.91
C VAL A 121 -16.03 2.39 8.10
N MET A 122 -16.50 2.64 9.32
CA MET A 122 -15.92 2.04 10.52
C MET A 122 -16.19 0.54 10.55
N ASN A 123 -15.25 -0.19 11.15
CA ASN A 123 -15.49 -1.59 11.46
C ASN A 123 -16.61 -1.67 12.51
N SER A 124 -17.60 -2.54 12.33
CA SER A 124 -18.69 -2.69 13.31
C SER A 124 -18.17 -3.05 14.71
N ASP A 125 -17.03 -3.74 14.76
CA ASP A 125 -16.41 -4.18 16.02
C ASP A 125 -15.56 -3.09 16.69
N SER A 126 -15.28 -1.94 16.04
CA SER A 126 -14.46 -0.88 16.65
C SER A 126 -15.19 -0.09 17.73
N LEU A 127 -16.50 -0.31 17.91
CA LEU A 127 -17.28 0.22 19.03
C LEU A 127 -17.08 -0.58 20.34
N ASN A 128 -16.43 -1.76 20.28
CA ASN A 128 -16.15 -2.61 21.44
C ASN A 128 -14.74 -2.42 22.03
N TYR A 129 -14.06 -1.31 21.74
CA TYR A 129 -12.85 -0.96 22.48
C TYR A 129 -13.26 -0.34 23.83
N ASP A 130 -13.41 -1.18 24.84
CA ASP A 130 -13.42 -0.75 26.23
C ASP A 130 -12.05 -0.11 26.55
N TYR A 131 -12.07 1.17 26.90
CA TYR A 131 -10.92 1.89 27.48
C TYR A 131 -10.92 1.77 28.99
#